data_AF-A0A6D0F6G6-F1
#
_entry.id   AF-A0A6D0F6G6-F1
#
_cell.length_a   1.000
_cell.length_b   1.000
_cell.length_c   1.000
_cell.angle_alpha   90.00
_cell.angle_beta   90.00
_cell.angle_gamma   90.00
#
_symmetry.space_group_name_H-M   'P 1'
#
loop_
_entity.id
_entity.type
_entity.pdbx_description
1 polymer ?
#
loop_
_entity_poly.entity_id
_entity_poly.type
_entity_poly.pdbx_seq_one_letter_code
_entity_poly.pdbx_strand_id
1 'polypeptide(L)'
;GHLRRQSQSFYGDQAEQSLQNYHFDMLFLGVDAIDLERGVSTHNEDEARLNRRMCEVAERIIVVTDSSKFNRSSLHKIIDTQRIDMIIVDEGIPADSLEGLRKAGVEVILVGE
;
A
#
# COMPACT_ATOMS: atom_id res chain seq x y z
N GLY A 1 4.83 -5.93 21.01
CA GLY A 1 5.07 -5.20 19.75
C GLY A 1 6.48 -4.70 19.77
N HIS A 2 7.14 -4.61 18.63
CA HIS A 2 8.55 -4.24 18.52
C HIS A 2 8.69 -2.95 17.72
N LEU A 3 9.55 -2.03 18.17
CA LEU A 3 9.81 -0.77 17.48
C LEU A 3 10.88 -0.97 16.40
N ARG A 4 10.52 -0.73 15.14
CA ARG A 4 11.46 -0.61 14.03
C ARG A 4 11.92 0.83 13.91
N ARG A 5 13.12 1.11 14.43
CA ARG A 5 13.66 2.49 14.52
C ARG A 5 13.83 3.20 13.18
N GLN A 6 14.13 2.47 12.11
CA GLN A 6 14.33 3.05 10.78
C GLN A 6 13.05 3.70 10.23
N SER A 7 11.91 3.06 10.45
CA SER A 7 10.59 3.51 9.98
C SER A 7 9.73 4.14 11.07
N GLN A 8 10.23 4.21 12.32
CA GLN A 8 9.47 4.65 13.51
C GLN A 8 8.11 3.94 13.64
N SER A 9 8.06 2.65 13.28
CA SER A 9 6.82 1.86 13.25
C SER A 9 6.89 0.69 14.24
N PHE A 10 5.73 0.28 14.74
CA PHE A 10 5.60 -0.93 15.58
C PHE A 10 5.15 -2.11 14.75
N TYR A 11 5.67 -3.30 15.05
CA TYR A 11 5.27 -4.54 14.38
C TYR A 11 5.13 -5.72 15.37
N GLY A 12 4.71 -6.87 14.84
CA GLY A 12 4.48 -8.11 15.57
C GLY A 12 3.09 -8.18 16.21
N ASP A 13 2.78 -9.33 16.81
CA ASP A 13 1.40 -9.72 17.13
C ASP A 13 0.65 -8.71 18.00
N GLN A 14 1.31 -8.08 18.97
CA GLN A 14 0.65 -7.06 19.80
C GLN A 14 0.26 -5.82 18.98
N ALA A 15 1.07 -5.41 18.01
CA ALA A 15 0.74 -4.28 17.14
C ALA A 15 -0.44 -4.63 16.23
N GLU A 16 -0.44 -5.83 15.66
CA GLU A 16 -1.56 -6.33 14.85
C GLU A 16 -2.86 -6.46 15.65
N GLN A 17 -2.80 -7.05 16.85
CA GLN A 17 -3.97 -7.18 17.73
C GLN A 17 -4.50 -5.81 18.16
N SER A 18 -3.64 -4.81 18.30
CA SER A 18 -4.09 -3.48 18.66
C SER A 18 -5.04 -2.90 17.62
N LEU A 19 -4.93 -3.28 16.34
CA LEU A 19 -5.80 -2.79 15.26
C LEU A 19 -7.20 -3.41 15.27
N GLN A 20 -7.42 -4.56 15.93
CA GLN A 20 -8.64 -5.38 15.77
C GLN A 20 -9.94 -4.69 16.23
N ASN A 21 -9.85 -3.75 17.17
CA ASN A 21 -11.01 -3.06 17.73
C ASN A 21 -11.17 -1.64 17.20
N TYR A 22 -10.40 -1.28 16.16
CA TYR A 22 -10.54 0.00 15.49
C TYR A 22 -11.22 -0.18 14.15
N HIS A 23 -11.85 0.90 13.74
CA HIS A 23 -12.41 1.06 12.42
C HIS A 23 -11.90 2.39 11.90
N PHE A 24 -11.12 2.35 10.82
CA PHE A 24 -10.51 3.55 10.26
C PHE A 24 -11.25 3.97 8.99
N ASP A 25 -11.57 5.26 8.88
CA ASP A 25 -12.21 5.77 7.66
C ASP A 25 -11.24 5.72 6.47
N MET A 26 -9.95 5.98 6.72
CA MET A 26 -8.92 6.05 5.68
C MET A 26 -7.58 5.51 6.16
N LEU A 27 -6.91 4.75 5.30
CA LEU A 27 -5.53 4.32 5.41
C LEU A 27 -4.69 4.97 4.32
N PHE A 28 -3.63 5.66 4.70
CA PHE A 28 -2.56 6.07 3.78
C PHE A 28 -1.41 5.07 3.87
N LEU A 29 -1.15 4.37 2.78
CA LEU A 29 -0.19 3.27 2.73
C LEU A 29 0.98 3.58 1.79
N GLY A 30 2.19 3.64 2.36
CA GLY A 30 3.44 3.61 1.59
C GLY A 30 3.79 2.19 1.15
N VAL A 31 4.50 2.05 0.04
CA VAL A 31 4.77 0.74 -0.58
C VAL A 31 6.18 0.66 -1.18
N ASP A 32 6.75 -0.55 -1.23
CA ASP A 32 8.04 -0.79 -1.88
C ASP A 32 7.90 -1.15 -3.36
N ALA A 33 6.78 -1.76 -3.75
CA ALA A 33 6.56 -2.25 -5.10
C ALA A 33 5.06 -2.39 -5.41
N ILE A 34 4.70 -2.01 -6.64
CA ILE A 34 3.37 -2.18 -7.22
C ILE A 34 3.51 -2.86 -8.58
N ASP A 35 2.74 -3.92 -8.76
CA ASP A 35 2.53 -4.60 -10.03
C ASP A 35 1.02 -4.81 -10.20
N LEU A 36 0.49 -4.49 -11.38
CA LEU A 36 -0.95 -4.52 -11.62
C LEU A 36 -1.57 -5.91 -11.45
N GLU A 37 -0.81 -6.97 -11.76
CA GLU A 37 -1.26 -8.35 -11.67
C GLU A 37 -0.93 -8.96 -10.30
N ARG A 38 0.23 -8.64 -9.73
CA ARG A 38 0.72 -9.24 -8.49
C ARG A 38 0.29 -8.47 -7.24
N GLY A 39 -0.09 -7.21 -7.37
CA GLY A 39 -0.54 -6.35 -6.28
C GLY A 39 0.56 -5.52 -5.63
N VAL A 40 0.22 -4.94 -4.49
CA VAL A 40 1.11 -4.15 -3.64
C VAL A 40 1.96 -5.10 -2.80
N SER A 41 3.26 -4.82 -2.65
CA SER A 41 4.17 -5.69 -1.89
C SER A 41 5.31 -4.94 -1.19
N THR A 42 5.90 -5.58 -0.18
CA THR A 42 7.08 -5.12 0.55
C THR A 42 8.12 -6.24 0.71
N HIS A 43 9.36 -5.85 0.99
CA HIS A 43 10.45 -6.80 1.30
C HIS A 43 10.41 -7.31 2.75
N ASN A 44 9.64 -6.68 3.64
CA ASN A 44 9.60 -7.04 5.06
C ASN A 44 8.32 -7.79 5.42
N GLU A 45 8.45 -9.02 5.94
CA GLU A 45 7.30 -9.86 6.31
C GLU A 45 6.43 -9.26 7.41
N ASP A 46 7.06 -8.71 8.45
CA ASP A 46 6.36 -8.12 9.60
C ASP A 46 5.56 -6.88 9.19
N GLU A 47 6.13 -6.05 8.32
CA GLU A 47 5.45 -4.91 7.71
C GLU A 47 4.28 -5.38 6.84
N ALA A 48 4.48 -6.42 6.02
CA ALA A 48 3.41 -6.96 5.19
C ALA A 48 2.23 -7.47 6.04
N ARG A 49 2.49 -8.15 7.15
CA ARG A 49 1.44 -8.64 8.07
C ARG A 49 0.65 -7.48 8.68
N LEU A 50 1.34 -6.47 9.19
CA LEU A 50 0.67 -5.32 9.80
C LEU A 50 -0.13 -4.53 8.77
N ASN A 51 0.44 -4.24 7.60
CA ASN A 51 -0.23 -3.48 6.55
C ASN A 51 -1.46 -4.22 6.02
N ARG A 52 -1.43 -5.56 5.92
CA ARG A 52 -2.63 -6.38 5.62
C ARG A 52 -3.73 -6.14 6.65
N ARG A 53 -3.42 -6.17 7.94
CA ARG A 53 -4.39 -5.88 9.00
C ARG A 53 -4.94 -4.47 8.89
N MET A 54 -4.09 -3.48 8.63
CA MET A 54 -4.53 -2.10 8.38
C MET A 54 -5.52 -2.02 7.20
N CYS A 55 -5.24 -2.71 6.09
CA CYS A 55 -6.14 -2.77 4.94
C CYS A 55 -7.46 -3.52 5.21
N GLU A 56 -7.51 -4.40 6.21
CA GLU A 56 -8.74 -5.11 6.60
C GLU A 56 -9.67 -4.24 7.44
N VAL A 57 -9.12 -3.35 8.28
CA VAL A 57 -9.89 -2.52 9.22
C VAL A 57 -10.15 -1.09 8.72
N ALA A 58 -9.69 -0.76 7.51
CA ALA A 58 -9.90 0.54 6.88
C ALA A 58 -10.99 0.48 5.81
N GLU A 59 -11.86 1.50 5.76
CA GLU A 59 -12.89 1.61 4.71
C GLU A 59 -12.29 2.03 3.35
N ARG A 60 -11.38 3.01 3.35
CA ARG A 60 -10.65 3.45 2.15
C ARG A 60 -9.16 3.23 2.27
N ILE A 61 -8.57 2.65 1.23
CA ILE A 61 -7.14 2.40 1.08
C ILE A 61 -6.58 3.35 0.03
N ILE A 62 -5.72 4.27 0.49
CA ILE A 62 -5.06 5.27 -0.33
C ILE A 62 -3.56 4.93 -0.37
N VAL A 63 -3.05 4.54 -1.53
CA VAL A 63 -1.62 4.29 -1.71
C VAL A 63 -0.91 5.60 -2.04
N VAL A 64 0.21 5.87 -1.36
CA VAL A 64 1.06 7.03 -1.64
C VAL A 64 2.44 6.52 -2.01
N THR A 65 2.87 6.81 -3.24
CA THR A 65 4.10 6.23 -3.80
C THR A 65 4.72 7.14 -4.84
N ASP A 66 5.96 6.87 -5.20
CA ASP A 66 6.60 7.40 -6.40
C ASP A 66 6.54 6.39 -7.58
N SER A 67 6.76 6.89 -8.78
CA SER A 67 6.73 6.16 -10.05
C SER A 67 7.79 5.06 -10.14
N SER A 68 8.89 5.15 -9.37
CA SER A 68 9.94 4.14 -9.37
C SER A 68 9.52 2.80 -8.75
N LYS A 69 8.37 2.76 -8.06
CA LYS A 69 7.81 1.56 -7.42
C LYS A 69 6.97 0.70 -8.35
N PHE A 70 6.63 1.18 -9.56
CA PHE A 70 5.80 0.45 -10.52
C PHE A 70 6.57 -0.61 -11.31
N ASN A 71 5.83 -1.59 -11.84
CA ASN A 71 6.36 -2.74 -12.59
C ASN A 71 7.41 -3.54 -11.80
N ARG A 72 7.22 -3.59 -10.48
CA ARG A 72 8.06 -4.31 -9.54
C ARG A 72 7.20 -5.15 -8.62
N SER A 73 7.75 -6.26 -8.15
CA SER A 73 7.13 -7.07 -7.10
C SER A 73 8.18 -7.43 -6.04
N SER A 74 7.79 -7.33 -4.78
CA SER A 74 8.58 -7.74 -3.62
C SER A 74 8.06 -9.07 -3.05
N LEU A 75 8.83 -9.66 -2.14
CA LEU A 75 8.59 -11.02 -1.65
C LEU A 75 7.24 -11.19 -0.94
N HIS A 76 6.79 -10.18 -0.20
CA HIS A 76 5.59 -10.27 0.62
C HIS A 76 4.48 -9.37 0.08
N LYS A 77 3.47 -9.98 -0.55
CA LYS A 77 2.27 -9.30 -1.03
C LYS A 77 1.42 -8.75 0.13
N ILE A 78 0.98 -7.51 0.04
CA ILE A 78 0.09 -6.87 1.01
C ILE A 78 -1.36 -7.05 0.55
N ILE A 79 -1.75 -6.41 -0.56
CA ILE A 79 -3.10 -6.47 -1.13
C ILE A 79 -3.05 -6.56 -2.65
N ASP A 80 -4.15 -7.00 -3.25
CA ASP A 80 -4.38 -6.87 -4.69
C ASP A 80 -4.54 -5.40 -5.10
N THR A 81 -4.14 -5.06 -6.33
CA THR A 81 -4.28 -3.69 -6.87
C THR A 81 -5.74 -3.22 -6.89
N GLN A 82 -6.69 -4.14 -7.10
CA GLN A 82 -8.13 -3.85 -7.10
C GLN A 82 -8.70 -3.49 -5.72
N ARG A 83 -7.92 -3.70 -4.64
CA ARG A 83 -8.31 -3.28 -3.29
C ARG A 83 -7.91 -1.83 -2.98
N ILE A 84 -7.16 -1.17 -3.87
CA ILE A 84 -6.77 0.22 -3.72
C ILE A 84 -7.94 1.10 -4.18
N ASP A 85 -8.40 2.03 -3.35
CA ASP A 85 -9.44 2.99 -3.74
C ASP A 85 -8.84 4.18 -4.50
N MET A 86 -7.68 4.65 -4.05
CA MET A 86 -6.98 5.80 -4.62
C MET A 86 -5.47 5.59 -4.56
N ILE A 87 -4.77 6.11 -5.56
CA ILE A 87 -3.31 6.20 -5.56
C ILE A 87 -2.85 7.61 -5.87
N ILE A 88 -1.93 8.10 -5.05
CA ILE A 88 -1.24 9.39 -5.20
C ILE A 88 0.17 9.08 -5.66
N VAL A 89 0.54 9.60 -6.84
CA VAL A 89 1.81 9.29 -7.51
C VAL A 89 2.33 10.49 -8.30
N ASP A 90 3.64 10.60 -8.49
CA ASP A 90 4.21 11.59 -9.39
C ASP A 90 3.91 11.32 -10.87
N GLU A 91 4.10 12.35 -11.70
CA GLU A 91 3.83 12.30 -13.15
C GLU A 91 4.72 11.32 -13.92
N GLY A 92 5.77 10.76 -13.32
CA GLY A 92 6.67 9.78 -13.92
C GLY A 92 6.08 8.36 -14.05
N ILE A 93 4.84 8.12 -13.60
CA ILE A 93 4.19 6.81 -13.66
C ILE A 93 4.16 6.27 -15.11
N PRO A 94 4.51 4.99 -15.36
CA PRO A 94 4.40 4.39 -16.68
C PRO A 94 2.96 4.44 -17.23
N ALA A 95 2.81 4.80 -18.50
CA ALA A 95 1.49 4.98 -19.13
C ALA A 95 0.60 3.74 -19.01
N ASP A 96 1.16 2.55 -19.22
CA ASP A 96 0.43 1.27 -19.11
C ASP A 96 -0.05 1.02 -17.67
N SER A 97 0.76 1.39 -16.67
CA SER A 97 0.40 1.29 -15.26
C SER A 97 -0.73 2.25 -14.90
N LEU A 98 -0.64 3.51 -15.37
CA LEU A 98 -1.68 4.52 -15.18
C LEU A 98 -3.01 4.09 -15.81
N GLU A 99 -2.98 3.58 -17.04
CA GLU A 99 -4.17 3.08 -17.73
C GLU A 99 -4.75 1.86 -17.02
N GLY A 100 -3.90 0.93 -16.57
CA GLY A 100 -4.34 -0.26 -15.84
C GLY A 100 -4.99 0.06 -14.49
N LEU A 101 -4.45 1.02 -13.73
CA LEU A 101 -5.08 1.51 -12.50
C LEU A 101 -6.47 2.08 -12.75
N ARG A 102 -6.60 2.96 -13.76
CA ARG A 102 -7.89 3.55 -14.13
C ARG A 102 -8.90 2.50 -14.58
N LYS A 103 -8.47 1.51 -15.35
CA LYS A 103 -9.32 0.37 -15.77
C LYS A 103 -9.75 -0.49 -14.59
N ALA A 104 -8.91 -0.61 -13.56
CA ALA A 104 -9.25 -1.31 -12.32
C ALA A 104 -10.19 -0.52 -11.41
N GLY A 105 -10.58 0.71 -11.77
CA GLY A 105 -11.44 1.57 -10.97
C GLY A 105 -10.72 2.34 -9.87
N VAL A 106 -9.38 2.33 -9.86
CA VAL A 106 -8.58 3.07 -8.88
C VAL A 106 -8.56 4.55 -9.25
N GLU A 107 -8.89 5.42 -8.30
CA GLU A 107 -8.74 6.86 -8.46
C GLU A 107 -7.26 7.23 -8.49
N VAL A 108 -6.80 7.96 -9.52
CA VAL A 108 -5.37 8.33 -9.65
C VAL A 108 -5.22 9.83 -9.52
N ILE A 109 -4.46 10.26 -8.50
CA ILE A 109 -4.02 11.64 -8.31
C ILE A 109 -2.56 11.73 -8.76
N LEU A 110 -2.32 12.53 -9.80
CA LEU A 110 -0.97 12.88 -10.23
C LEU A 110 -0.49 14.12 -9.50
N VAL A 111 0.75 14.09 -8.99
CA VAL A 111 1.39 15.20 -8.30
C VAL A 111 2.62 15.64 -9.08
N GLY A 112 2.61 16.87 -9.57
CA GLY A 112 3.75 17.55 -10.20
C GLY A 112 4.19 18.78 -9.40
N GLU A 113 5.22 19.48 -9.88
CA GLU A 113 5.56 20.84 -9.41
C GLU A 113 4.50 21.87 -9.83
#